data_AF-A0A2R6C242-F1
#
_entry.id   AF-A0A2R6C242-F1
#
_cell.length_a   1.000
_cell.length_b   1.000
_cell.length_c   1.000
_cell.angle_alpha   90.00
_cell.angle_beta   90.00
_cell.angle_gamma   90.00
#
_symmetry.space_group_name_H-M   'P 1'
#
loop_
_entity.id
_entity.type
_entity.pdbx_description
1 polymer ?
#
loop_
_entity_poly.entity_id
_entity_poly.type
_entity_poly.pdbx_seq_one_letter_code
_entity_poly.pdbx_strand_id
1 'polypeptide(L)' 'RVMDYALRERKGLPFSDRWLSNIGQAQEVASSIRRLVRFGALYEYKVLLERSKGLVAQFEHTIFMSHDGPIVTTLRE' A
#
# COMPACT_ATOMS: atom_id res chain seq x y z
N ARG A 1 11.38 4.16 14.47
CA ARG A 1 11.80 3.34 13.30
C ARG A 1 10.67 3.12 12.30
N VAL A 2 9.61 2.35 12.61
CA VAL A 2 8.49 2.16 11.65
C VAL A 2 7.77 3.46 11.34
N MET A 3 7.47 4.27 12.36
CA MET A 3 6.85 5.59 12.17
C MET A 3 7.74 6.54 11.36
N ASP A 4 9.04 6.57 11.65
CA ASP A 4 10.00 7.41 10.89
C ASP A 4 10.07 6.99 9.43
N TYR A 5 10.10 5.69 9.15
CA TYR A 5 10.04 5.15 7.79
C TYR A 5 8.75 5.59 7.08
N ALA A 6 7.60 5.45 7.74
CA ALA A 6 6.31 5.86 7.18
C ALA A 6 6.28 7.37 6.83
N LEU A 7 6.80 8.22 7.72
CA LEU A 7 6.78 9.67 7.50
C LEU A 7 7.84 10.15 6.50
N ARG A 8 9.07 9.64 6.58
CA ARG A 8 10.20 10.16 5.80
C ARG A 8 10.36 9.47 4.45
N GLU A 9 10.25 8.14 4.43
CA GLU A 9 10.48 7.34 3.22
C GLU A 9 9.21 7.17 2.39
N ARG A 10 8.04 7.09 3.04
CA ARG A 10 6.77 6.82 2.36
C ARG A 10 5.89 8.05 2.18
N LYS A 11 5.98 9.05 3.05
CA LYS A 11 5.32 10.36 2.90
C LYS A 11 3.83 10.26 2.58
N GLY A 12 3.13 9.37 3.28
CA GLY A 12 1.68 9.13 3.09
C GLY A 12 1.34 8.06 2.04
N LEU A 13 2.30 7.57 1.27
CA LEU A 13 2.08 6.45 0.35
C LEU A 13 2.03 5.11 1.10
N PRO A 14 1.25 4.12 0.60
CA PRO A 14 1.25 2.76 1.16
C PRO A 14 2.64 2.12 1.15
N PHE A 15 2.84 1.16 2.06
CA PHE A 15 4.04 0.32 2.14
C PHE A 15 3.68 -1.08 2.68
N SER A 16 4.57 -2.04 2.43
CA SER A 16 4.46 -3.39 2.98
C SER A 16 5.44 -3.61 4.14
N ASP A 17 5.10 -4.50 5.07
CA ASP A 17 5.99 -4.96 6.13
C ASP A 17 7.27 -5.62 5.60
N ARG A 18 7.21 -6.26 4.42
CA ARG A 18 8.37 -6.83 3.72
C ARG A 18 9.49 -5.81 3.49
N TRP A 19 9.14 -4.54 3.25
CA TRP A 19 10.12 -3.48 2.99
C TRP A 19 10.86 -3.03 4.25
N LEU A 20 10.41 -3.46 5.43
CA LEU A 20 10.96 -3.10 6.73
C LEU A 20 11.96 -4.14 7.26
N SER A 21 12.36 -5.12 6.43
CA SER A 21 13.26 -6.20 6.82
C SER A 21 14.63 -5.71 7.32
N ASN A 22 15.06 -4.53 6.91
CA ASN A 22 16.34 -3.92 7.28
C ASN A 22 16.25 -2.95 8.50
N ILE A 23 15.07 -2.64 9.02
CA ILE A 23 14.93 -1.66 10.13
C ILE A 23 14.79 -2.29 11.52
N GLY A 24 14.62 -3.62 11.62
CA GLY A 24 14.55 -4.35 12.88
C GLY A 24 14.20 -5.82 12.71
N GLN A 25 14.16 -6.57 13.82
CA GLN A 25 13.74 -7.97 13.77
C GLN A 25 12.25 -8.05 13.39
N ALA A 26 11.87 -9.09 12.63
CA ALA A 26 10.50 -9.22 12.10
C ALA A 26 9.42 -9.12 13.19
N GLN A 27 9.63 -9.74 14.35
CA GLN A 27 8.67 -9.70 15.45
C GLN A 27 8.52 -8.30 16.06
N GLU A 28 9.62 -7.55 16.19
CA GLU A 28 9.62 -6.18 16.69
C GLU A 28 8.89 -5.25 15.72
N VAL A 29 9.18 -5.38 14.41
CA VAL A 29 8.51 -4.62 13.34
C VAL A 29 7.00 -4.90 13.37
N ALA A 30 6.60 -6.16 13.41
CA ALA A 30 5.18 -6.55 13.46
C ALA A 30 4.49 -6.00 14.72
N SER A 31 5.15 -6.06 15.88
CA SER A 31 4.62 -5.50 17.13
C SER A 31 4.43 -3.97 17.06
N SER A 32 5.38 -3.29 16.41
CA SER A 32 5.35 -1.83 16.21
C SER A 32 4.22 -1.43 15.26
N ILE A 33 4.04 -2.15 14.15
CA ILE A 33 2.92 -1.93 13.21
C ILE A 33 1.59 -2.10 13.95
N ARG A 34 1.38 -3.22 14.67
CA ARG A 34 0.13 -3.44 15.44
C ARG A 34 -0.14 -2.33 16.43
N ARG A 35 0.91 -1.85 17.12
CA ARG A 35 0.80 -0.73 18.07
C ARG A 35 0.36 0.56 17.36
N LEU A 36 0.99 0.90 16.23
CA LEU A 36 0.68 2.11 15.47
C LEU A 36 -0.73 2.08 14.85
N VAL A 37 -1.16 0.92 14.34
CA VAL A 37 -2.54 0.72 13.83
C VAL A 37 -3.55 0.92 14.95
N ARG A 38 -3.34 0.31 16.11
CA ARG A 38 -4.23 0.48 17.27
C ARG A 38 -4.34 1.93 17.74
N PHE A 39 -3.27 2.72 17.60
CA PHE A 39 -3.27 4.14 17.92
C PHE A 39 -3.74 5.06 16.78
N GLY A 40 -4.12 4.51 15.62
CA GLY A 40 -4.58 5.29 14.46
C GLY A 40 -3.47 6.02 13.71
N ALA A 41 -2.20 5.78 14.05
CA ALA A 41 -1.06 6.38 13.35
C ALA A 41 -0.76 5.70 12.00
N LEU A 42 -1.20 4.45 11.84
CA LEU A 42 -1.19 3.73 10.57
C LEU A 42 -2.58 3.15 10.30
N TYR A 43 -2.92 3.00 9.03
CA TYR A 43 -4.14 2.33 8.59
C TYR A 43 -3.79 1.05 7.82
N GLU A 44 -4.41 -0.07 8.19
CA GLU A 44 -4.14 -1.36 7.55
C GLU A 44 -5.06 -1.61 6.34
N TYR A 45 -4.48 -2.04 5.22
CA TYR A 45 -5.20 -2.52 4.06
C TYR A 45 -5.13 -4.05 4.03
N LYS A 46 -6.21 -4.70 4.48
CA LYS A 46 -6.28 -6.17 4.53
C LYS A 46 -6.40 -6.76 3.13
N VAL A 47 -5.98 -8.01 2.99
CA VAL A 47 -6.27 -8.81 1.79
C VAL A 47 -7.78 -8.89 1.59
N LEU A 48 -8.24 -8.54 0.40
CA LEU A 48 -9.63 -8.62 0.00
C LEU A 48 -9.88 -9.98 -0.67
N LEU A 49 -10.69 -10.82 -0.04
CA LEU A 49 -11.05 -12.14 -0.56
C LEU A 49 -12.48 -12.11 -1.12
N GLU A 50 -12.68 -12.65 -2.33
CA GLU A 50 -14.02 -12.82 -2.90
C GLU A 50 -14.86 -13.73 -2.01
N ARG A 51 -16.09 -13.32 -1.71
CA ARG A 51 -16.96 -13.94 -0.70
C ARG A 51 -17.24 -15.42 -0.98
N SER A 52 -17.47 -15.77 -2.25
CA SER A 52 -17.73 -17.15 -2.68
C SER A 52 -16.47 -17.96 -3.00
N LYS A 53 -15.28 -17.37 -2.85
CA LYS A 53 -13.98 -17.92 -3.27
C LYS A 53 -13.91 -18.19 -4.78
N GLY A 54 -14.69 -17.46 -5.56
CA GLY A 54 -14.60 -17.47 -7.01
C GLY A 54 -13.25 -16.91 -7.50
N LEU A 55 -12.94 -17.18 -8.76
CA LEU A 55 -11.77 -16.59 -9.42
C LEU A 55 -12.02 -15.08 -9.61
N VAL A 56 -10.97 -14.29 -9.35
CA VAL A 56 -10.99 -12.83 -9.54
C VAL A 56 -10.00 -12.47 -10.65
N ALA A 57 -10.44 -11.63 -11.58
CA ALA A 57 -9.59 -10.99 -12.57
C ALA A 57 -9.67 -9.47 -12.41
N GLN A 58 -8.58 -8.76 -12.68
CA GLN A 58 -8.47 -7.30 -12.56
C GLN A 58 -7.72 -6.73 -13.76
N PHE A 59 -8.16 -5.57 -14.25
CA PHE A 59 -7.44 -4.71 -15.19
C PHE A 59 -7.45 -3.28 -14.63
N GLU A 60 -6.37 -2.53 -14.83
CA GLU A 60 -6.25 -1.16 -14.31
C GLU A 60 -5.46 -0.28 -15.28
N HIS A 61 -5.97 0.93 -15.49
CA HIS A 61 -5.27 2.01 -16.18
C HIS A 61 -5.42 3.31 -15.40
N THR A 62 -4.36 4.10 -15.38
CA THR A 62 -4.40 5.50 -14.95
C THR A 62 -4.68 6.39 -16.17
N ILE A 63 -5.62 7.32 -16.03
CA ILE A 63 -6.04 8.24 -17.10
C ILE A 63 -5.84 9.68 -16.63
N PHE A 64 -5.18 10.48 -17.46
CA PHE A 64 -5.09 11.93 -17.30
C PHE A 64 -6.10 12.61 -18.22
N MET A 65 -7.01 13.39 -17.65
CA MET A 65 -8.00 14.15 -18.42
C MET A 65 -7.37 15.47 -18.88
N SER A 66 -6.99 15.55 -20.15
CA SER A 66 -6.43 16.76 -20.77
C SER A 66 -7.49 17.58 -21.49
N HIS A 67 -7.14 18.79 -21.93
CA HIS A 67 -8.03 19.63 -22.74
C HIS A 67 -8.39 19.00 -24.09
N ASP A 68 -7.48 18.23 -24.68
CA ASP A 68 -7.65 17.61 -26.01
C ASP A 68 -8.28 16.21 -25.94
N GLY A 69 -8.55 15.71 -24.72
CA GLY A 69 -9.14 14.41 -24.47
C GLY A 69 -8.42 13.58 -23.41
N PRO A 70 -8.93 12.37 -23.13
CA PRO A 70 -8.33 11.45 -22.16
C PRO A 70 -7.01 10.88 -22.67
N ILE A 71 -5.98 10.94 -21.85
CA ILE A 71 -4.67 10.32 -22.09
C ILE A 71 -4.54 9.11 -21.15
N VAL A 72 -4.45 7.92 -21.73
CA VAL A 72 -4.22 6.68 -20.96
C VAL A 72 -2.73 6.55 -20.68
N THR A 73 -2.29 6.92 -19.47
CA THR A 73 -0.85 7.05 -19.13
C THR A 73 -0.11 5.73 -19.00
N THR A 74 -0.87 4.63 -18.98
CA THR A 74 -0.36 3.27 -18.77
C THR A 74 -0.68 2.36 -19.95
N LEU A 75 -1.12 2.93 -21.08
CA LEU A 75 -1.32 2.20 -22.34
C LEU A 75 0.02 1.63 -22.81
N ARG A 76 0.04 0.36 -23.20
CA ARG A 76 1.21 -0.29 -23.80
C ARG A 76 0.99 -0.39 -25.31
N GLU A 77 2.06 -0.19 -26.08
CA GLU A 77 2.14 -0.53 -27.50
C GLU A 77 2.25 -2.04 -27.71
#